data_AF-A0A1N6Q5V4-F1
#
_entry.id   AF-A0A1N6Q5V4-F1
#
_cell.length_a   1.000
_cell.length_b   1.000
_cell.length_c   1.000
_cell.angle_alpha   90.00
_cell.angle_beta   90.00
_cell.angle_gamma   90.00
#
_symmetry.space_group_name_H-M   'P 1'
#
loop_
_entity.id
_entity.type
_entity.pdbx_description
1 polymer ?
#
loop_
_entity_poly.entity_id
_entity_poly.type
_entity_poly.pdbx_seq_one_letter_code
_entity_poly.pdbx_strand_id
1 'polypeptide(L)'
;MSSDIGFDTRWLGKSIPERHWHFHRRLLERYNIVLAPGEFSEMLKDIASGRAPLILRRSTKSAVYSIRNRRLYERYFVLVTDGEVRTALPPSKALKRLRRQLPE
;
A
#
# COMPACT_ATOMS: atom_id res chain seq x y z
N MET A 1 18.02 28.44 2.61
CA MET A 1 18.82 27.67 1.62
C MET A 1 17.85 26.70 0.94
N SER A 2 17.77 26.78 -0.39
CA SER A 2 16.73 26.18 -1.24
C SER A 2 16.50 24.70 -0.97
N SER A 3 15.32 24.35 -0.46
CA SER A 3 14.82 22.98 -0.48
C SER A 3 14.43 22.66 -1.92
N ASP A 4 15.39 22.22 -2.72
CA ASP A 4 15.14 21.56 -3.99
C ASP A 4 14.23 20.36 -3.68
N ILE A 5 12.93 20.50 -3.98
CA ILE A 5 11.94 19.43 -3.80
C ILE A 5 12.24 18.42 -4.90
N GLY A 6 13.32 17.66 -4.72
CA GLY A 6 13.96 16.88 -5.76
C GLY A 6 12.97 15.94 -6.41
N PHE A 7 12.85 16.05 -7.74
CA PHE A 7 12.12 15.09 -8.54
C PHE A 7 12.75 13.71 -8.36
N ASP A 8 11.98 12.73 -7.88
CA ASP A 8 12.43 11.34 -7.78
C ASP A 8 12.55 10.75 -9.19
N THR A 9 13.79 10.52 -9.64
CA THR A 9 14.12 10.04 -10.99
C THR A 9 13.44 8.71 -11.35
N ARG A 10 12.97 7.93 -10.37
CA ARG A 10 12.18 6.71 -10.60
C ARG A 10 10.80 6.98 -11.22
N TRP A 11 10.34 8.23 -11.18
CA TRP A 11 9.11 8.69 -11.81
C TRP A 11 9.32 9.25 -13.21
N LEU A 12 10.55 9.27 -13.74
CA LEU A 12 10.83 9.81 -15.07
C LEU A 12 10.04 9.05 -16.14
N GLY A 13 9.13 9.76 -16.83
CA GLY A 13 8.24 9.18 -17.84
C GLY A 13 7.19 8.22 -17.29
N LYS A 14 6.93 8.23 -15.98
CA LYS A 14 5.92 7.39 -15.31
C LYS A 14 4.84 8.26 -14.68
N SER A 15 3.65 7.70 -14.54
CA SER A 15 2.50 8.38 -13.94
C SER A 15 1.66 7.41 -13.10
N ILE A 16 0.89 7.96 -12.18
CA ILE A 16 -0.13 7.21 -11.43
C ILE A 16 -1.42 7.27 -12.25
N PRO A 17 -2.00 6.13 -12.67
CA PRO A 17 -3.32 6.11 -13.26
C PRO A 17 -4.35 6.71 -12.29
N GLU A 18 -5.27 7.55 -12.79
CA GLU A 18 -6.24 8.28 -11.97
C GLU A 18 -7.00 7.38 -10.99
N ARG A 19 -7.39 6.18 -11.42
CA ARG A 19 -8.07 5.17 -10.57
C ARG A 19 -7.30 4.78 -9.31
N HIS A 20 -5.98 4.96 -9.28
CA HIS A 20 -5.12 4.67 -8.13
C HIS A 20 -4.73 5.93 -7.34
N TRP A 21 -5.05 7.13 -7.84
CA TRP A 21 -4.69 8.39 -7.19
C TRP A 21 -5.15 8.46 -5.75
N HIS A 22 -6.40 8.07 -5.49
CA HIS A 22 -6.95 8.06 -4.14
C HIS A 22 -6.13 7.20 -3.18
N PHE A 23 -5.70 6.01 -3.63
CA PHE A 23 -4.86 5.13 -2.82
C PHE A 23 -3.51 5.79 -2.49
N HIS A 24 -2.81 6.31 -3.50
CA HIS A 24 -1.49 6.94 -3.30
C HIS A 24 -1.59 8.18 -2.39
N ARG A 25 -2.63 9.00 -2.57
CA ARG A 25 -2.89 10.15 -1.69
C ARG A 25 -3.10 9.71 -0.23
N ARG A 26 -3.93 8.69 0.02
CA ARG A 26 -4.15 8.19 1.38
C ARG A 26 -2.92 7.53 1.99
N LEU A 27 -2.09 6.90 1.16
CA LEU A 27 -0.83 6.30 1.60
C LEU A 27 0.15 7.39 2.07
N LEU A 28 0.29 8.47 1.30
CA LEU A 28 1.09 9.63 1.70
C LEU A 28 0.53 10.25 2.99
N GLU A 29 -0.77 10.56 3.04
CA GLU A 29 -1.38 11.21 4.21
C GLU A 29 -1.29 10.39 5.50
N ARG A 30 -1.39 9.05 5.42
CA ARG A 30 -1.49 8.18 6.61
C ARG A 30 -0.16 7.56 7.03
N TYR A 31 0.78 7.42 6.10
CA TYR A 31 2.04 6.71 6.32
C TYR A 31 3.27 7.51 5.90
N ASN A 32 3.10 8.67 5.25
CA ASN A 32 4.18 9.44 4.65
C ASN A 32 5.00 8.62 3.63
N ILE A 33 4.34 7.75 2.86
CA ILE A 33 4.97 6.87 1.88
C ILE A 33 4.54 7.26 0.46
N VAL A 34 5.53 7.44 -0.42
CA VAL A 34 5.36 7.46 -1.88
C VAL A 34 5.96 6.18 -2.44
N LEU A 35 5.13 5.32 -3.04
CA LEU A 35 5.59 4.13 -3.75
C LEU A 35 6.10 4.52 -5.12
N ALA A 36 7.32 4.15 -5.47
CA ALA A 36 7.77 4.20 -6.85
C ALA A 36 6.93 3.25 -7.73
N PRO A 37 6.88 3.46 -9.06
CA PRO A 37 6.11 2.61 -9.96
C PRO A 37 6.39 1.11 -9.79
N GLY A 38 7.68 0.72 -9.64
CA GLY A 38 8.07 -0.67 -9.38
C GLY A 38 7.59 -1.22 -8.03
N GLU A 39 7.63 -0.39 -6.98
CA GLU A 39 7.14 -0.77 -5.64
C GLU A 39 5.61 -0.99 -5.64
N PHE A 40 4.88 -0.18 -6.41
CA PHE A 40 3.44 -0.34 -6.57
C PHE A 40 3.10 -1.63 -7.36
N SER A 41 3.78 -1.89 -8.47
CA SER A 41 3.59 -3.13 -9.24
C SER A 41 3.94 -4.38 -8.41
N GLU A 42 5.01 -4.32 -7.61
CA GLU A 42 5.38 -5.41 -6.71
C GLU A 42 4.31 -5.66 -5.65
N MET A 43 3.77 -4.61 -5.02
CA MET A 43 2.66 -4.73 -4.08
C MET A 43 1.44 -5.41 -4.73
N LEU A 44 1.05 -5.00 -5.94
CA LEU A 44 -0.06 -5.61 -6.65
C LEU A 44 0.19 -7.10 -6.92
N LYS A 45 1.42 -7.45 -7.32
CA LYS A 45 1.83 -8.84 -7.53
C LYS A 45 1.82 -9.64 -6.23
N ASP A 46 2.28 -9.06 -5.12
CA ASP A 46 2.28 -9.72 -3.81
C ASP A 46 0.85 -10.02 -3.34
N ILE A 47 -0.10 -9.11 -3.57
CA ILE A 47 -1.53 -9.34 -3.31
C ILE A 47 -2.07 -10.46 -4.20
N ALA A 48 -1.84 -10.38 -5.51
CA ALA A 48 -2.37 -11.36 -6.47
C ALA A 48 -1.79 -12.78 -6.27
N SER A 49 -0.53 -12.88 -5.85
CA SER A 49 0.16 -14.17 -5.59
C SER A 49 -0.06 -14.72 -4.19
N GLY A 50 -0.82 -14.03 -3.33
CA GLY A 50 -1.03 -14.46 -1.93
C GLY A 50 0.19 -14.27 -1.01
N ARG A 51 1.25 -13.60 -1.49
CA ARG A 51 2.44 -13.28 -0.68
C ARG A 51 2.19 -12.13 0.30
N ALA A 52 1.21 -11.27 0.03
CA ALA A 52 0.77 -10.24 0.98
C ALA A 52 -0.12 -10.87 2.06
N PRO A 53 0.23 -10.76 3.36
CA PRO A 53 -0.60 -11.30 4.44
C PRO A 53 -2.02 -10.73 4.43
N LEU A 54 -3.02 -11.61 4.36
CA LEU A 54 -4.43 -11.27 4.50
C LEU A 54 -4.76 -11.04 5.99
N ILE A 55 -5.12 -9.81 6.35
CA ILE A 55 -5.45 -9.44 7.73
C ILE A 55 -6.90 -9.72 8.07
N LEU A 56 -7.81 -9.38 7.16
CA LEU A 56 -9.24 -9.47 7.39
C LEU A 56 -9.96 -9.58 6.05
N ARG A 57 -10.79 -10.61 5.90
CA ARG A 57 -11.77 -10.67 4.83
C ARG A 57 -13.06 -10.00 5.29
N ARG A 58 -13.49 -8.93 4.61
CA ARG A 58 -14.73 -8.20 4.92
C ARG A 58 -15.94 -8.78 4.19
N SER A 59 -15.72 -9.26 2.97
CA SER A 59 -16.74 -9.95 2.17
C SER A 59 -16.06 -10.86 1.13
N THR A 60 -16.86 -11.53 0.30
CA THR A 60 -16.34 -12.33 -0.82
C THR A 60 -15.46 -11.50 -1.76
N LYS A 61 -15.78 -10.21 -1.94
CA LYS A 61 -15.10 -9.29 -2.85
C LYS A 61 -14.23 -8.23 -2.17
N SER A 62 -14.19 -8.17 -0.84
CA SER A 62 -13.46 -7.13 -0.10
C SER A 62 -12.57 -7.70 1.01
N ALA A 63 -11.32 -7.27 1.04
CA ALA A 63 -10.30 -7.77 1.95
C ALA A 63 -9.26 -6.70 2.30
N VAL A 64 -8.66 -6.84 3.49
CA VAL A 64 -7.58 -5.99 3.98
C VAL A 64 -6.29 -6.79 4.02
N TYR A 65 -5.27 -6.29 3.35
CA TYR A 65 -3.93 -6.88 3.31
C TYR A 65 -2.95 -6.02 4.11
N SER A 66 -1.93 -6.64 4.70
CA SER A 66 -0.76 -5.94 5.23
C SER A 66 0.35 -6.00 4.20
N ILE A 67 0.85 -4.84 3.80
CA ILE A 67 1.94 -4.72 2.85
C ILE A 67 3.19 -4.27 3.59
N ARG A 68 4.32 -4.91 3.27
CA ARG A 68 5.65 -4.50 3.73
C ARG A 68 6.32 -3.70 2.63
N ASN A 69 6.60 -2.42 2.88
CA ASN A 69 7.53 -1.68 2.05
C ASN A 69 8.95 -2.18 2.37
N ARG A 70 9.61 -2.82 1.40
CA ARG A 70 10.93 -3.43 1.63
C ARG A 70 12.04 -2.39 1.81
N ARG A 71 11.91 -1.23 1.15
CA ARG A 71 12.89 -0.14 1.21
C ARG A 71 12.83 0.63 2.53
N LEU A 72 11.61 0.97 2.96
CA LEU A 72 11.39 1.74 4.18
C LEU A 72 11.31 0.87 5.43
N TYR A 73 11.24 -0.46 5.26
CA TYR A 73 10.94 -1.43 6.32
C TYR A 73 9.63 -1.17 7.07
N GLU A 74 8.78 -0.31 6.51
CA GLU A 74 7.48 0.08 7.04
C GLU A 74 6.37 -0.86 6.59
N ARG A 75 5.29 -0.91 7.37
CA ARG A 75 4.09 -1.69 7.03
C ARG A 75 2.86 -0.80 6.98
N TYR A 76 2.04 -1.03 5.97
CA TYR A 76 0.77 -0.35 5.79
C TYR A 76 -0.35 -1.33 5.45
N PHE A 77 -1.60 -0.89 5.63
CA PHE A 77 -2.78 -1.72 5.40
C PHE A 77 -3.51 -1.26 4.14
N VAL A 78 -3.86 -2.19 3.26
CA VAL A 78 -4.48 -1.89 1.97
C VAL A 78 -5.84 -2.56 1.91
N LEU A 79 -6.88 -1.78 1.61
CA LEU A 79 -8.19 -2.29 1.28
C LEU A 79 -8.27 -2.59 -0.22
N VAL A 80 -8.61 -3.83 -0.54
CA VAL A 80 -8.88 -4.29 -1.90
C VAL A 80 -10.37 -4.62 -2.01
N THR A 81 -11.01 -4.16 -3.07
CA THR A 81 -12.41 -4.45 -3.37
C THR A 81 -12.55 -4.73 -4.86
N ASP A 82 -13.23 -5.83 -5.22
CA ASP A 82 -13.41 -6.31 -6.60
C ASP A 82 -12.06 -6.52 -7.32
N GLY A 83 -11.05 -7.00 -6.60
CA GLY A 83 -9.69 -7.21 -7.13
C GLY A 83 -8.87 -5.93 -7.29
N GLU A 84 -9.44 -4.76 -7.01
CA GLU A 84 -8.76 -3.47 -7.16
C GLU A 84 -8.35 -2.88 -5.81
N VAL A 85 -7.16 -2.27 -5.77
CA VAL A 85 -6.71 -1.48 -4.62
C VAL A 85 -7.53 -0.20 -4.52
N ARG A 86 -8.31 -0.07 -3.43
CA ARG A 86 -9.19 1.07 -3.19
C ARG A 86 -8.53 2.16 -2.37
N THR A 87 -7.94 1.81 -1.23
CA THR A 87 -7.39 2.80 -0.29
C THR A 87 -6.38 2.18 0.68
N ALA A 88 -5.46 3.01 1.20
CA ALA A 88 -4.59 2.65 2.31
C ALA A 88 -5.32 2.96 3.62
N LEU A 89 -5.66 1.98 4.45
CA LEU A 89 -6.38 2.18 5.71
C LEU A 89 -5.51 2.90 6.75
N PRO A 90 -6.07 3.61 7.75
CA PRO A 90 -5.25 4.21 8.79
C PRO A 90 -4.56 3.14 9.65
N PRO A 91 -3.41 3.46 10.27
CA PRO A 91 -2.74 2.55 11.19
C PRO A 91 -3.55 2.38 12.48
N SER A 92 -4.49 1.42 12.49
CA SER A 92 -5.34 1.18 13.66
C SER A 92 -4.77 0.12 14.60
N LYS A 93 -5.05 0.28 15.90
CA LYS A 93 -4.67 -0.72 16.92
C LYS A 93 -5.27 -2.10 16.62
N ALA A 94 -6.51 -2.14 16.12
CA ALA A 94 -7.19 -3.38 15.74
C ALA A 94 -6.47 -4.11 14.60
N LEU A 95 -6.11 -3.42 13.51
CA LEU A 95 -5.40 -4.04 12.38
C LEU A 95 -4.00 -4.50 12.79
N LYS A 96 -3.30 -3.70 13.61
CA LYS A 96 -2.01 -4.09 14.19
C LYS A 96 -2.12 -5.35 15.06
N ARG A 97 -3.20 -5.48 15.84
CA ARG A 97 -3.47 -6.68 16.66
C ARG A 97 -3.73 -7.91 15.79
N LEU A 98 -4.62 -7.80 14.80
CA LEU A 98 -4.92 -8.90 13.88
C LEU A 98 -3.65 -9.38 13.15
N ARG A 99 -2.81 -8.46 12.67
CA ARG A 99 -1.52 -8.81 12.05
C ARG A 99 -0.60 -9.61 12.97
N ARG A 100 -0.57 -9.31 14.27
CA ARG A 100 0.27 -10.05 15.25
C ARG A 100 -0.21 -11.48 15.49
N GLN A 101 -1.44 -11.80 15.13
CA GLN A 101 -2.02 -13.14 15.26
C GLN A 101 -1.73 -14.02 14.05
N LEU A 102 -1.20 -13.45 12.96
CA LEU A 102 -0.77 -14.21 11.81
C LEU A 102 0.59 -14.86 12.10
N PRO A 103 0.80 -16.11 11.65
CA PRO A 103 2.12 -16.74 11.67
C PRO A 103 3.10 -15.92 10.80
N GLU A 104 4.40 -16.02 11.13
CA GLU A 104 5.47 -15.34 10.38
C GLU A 104 5.63 -15.86 8.95
#